data_AF-A0A962XGR1-F1
#
_entry.id   AF-A0A962XGR1-F1
#
_cell.length_a   1.000
_cell.length_b   1.000
_cell.length_c   1.000
_cell.angle_alpha   90.00
_cell.angle_beta   90.00
_cell.angle_gamma   90.00
#
_symmetry.space_group_name_H-M   'P 1'
#
loop_
_entity.id
_entity.type
_entity.pdbx_description
1 polymer ?
#
loop_
_entity_poly.entity_id
_entity_poly.type
_entity_poly.pdbx_seq_one_letter_code
_entity_poly.pdbx_strand_id
1 'polypeptide(L)'
;MMNWKLILRAGVAFLALFGWVGIQGCASSRENLPVRPIIQDADLIEQNYQAADALLTRAPWLRERREPLLSATFVDINNLEMSSGLGRVIGEQLGSRFAQQGFTVVEIKMRNNIFVQEG
;
A
#
# COMPACT_ATOMS: atom_id res chain seq x y z
N MET A 1 -4.48 -69.01 49.49
CA MET A 1 -3.92 -67.68 49.83
C MET A 1 -3.61 -66.95 48.53
N MET A 2 -4.44 -65.98 48.15
CA MET A 2 -4.32 -65.26 46.88
C MET A 2 -3.29 -64.14 47.02
N ASN A 3 -2.28 -64.14 46.15
CA ASN A 3 -1.08 -63.31 46.27
C ASN A 3 -1.39 -61.86 45.83
N TRP A 4 -1.94 -61.07 46.77
CA TRP A 4 -2.41 -59.68 46.62
C TRP A 4 -1.39 -58.74 45.94
N LYS A 5 -0.10 -59.03 46.12
CA LYS A 5 1.00 -58.29 45.48
C LYS A 5 1.05 -58.46 43.96
N LEU A 6 0.52 -59.57 43.43
CA LEU A 6 0.48 -59.85 41.99
C LEU A 6 -0.63 -59.04 41.29
N ILE A 7 -1.77 -58.86 41.95
CA ILE A 7 -2.92 -58.09 41.45
C ILE A 7 -2.59 -56.60 41.37
N LEU A 8 -1.89 -56.06 42.37
CA LEU A 8 -1.43 -54.67 42.38
C LEU A 8 -0.39 -54.38 41.28
N ARG A 9 0.53 -55.31 41.02
CA ARG A 9 1.55 -55.13 39.96
C ARG A 9 0.95 -55.25 38.56
N ALA A 10 -0.02 -56.14 38.36
CA ALA A 10 -0.76 -56.27 37.11
C ALA A 10 -1.60 -55.01 36.80
N GLY A 11 -2.25 -54.43 37.81
CA GLY A 11 -3.03 -53.19 37.64
C GLY A 11 -2.18 -51.98 37.26
N VAL A 12 -1.00 -51.83 37.87
CA VAL A 12 -0.06 -50.74 37.54
C VAL A 12 0.53 -50.91 36.14
N ALA A 13 0.84 -52.14 35.73
CA ALA A 13 1.32 -52.42 34.37
C ALA A 13 0.26 -52.13 33.30
N PHE A 14 -1.02 -52.40 33.59
CA PHE A 14 -2.12 -52.15 32.66
C PHE A 14 -2.43 -50.65 32.50
N LEU A 15 -2.36 -49.87 33.59
CA LEU A 15 -2.49 -48.41 33.54
C LEU A 15 -1.32 -47.72 32.81
N ALA A 16 -0.09 -48.25 32.95
CA ALA A 16 1.07 -47.74 32.25
C ALA A 16 1.02 -48.01 30.73
N LEU A 17 0.43 -49.14 30.31
CA LEU A 17 0.25 -49.50 28.90
C LEU A 17 -0.81 -48.64 28.20
N PHE A 18 -1.89 -48.26 28.89
CA PHE A 18 -2.94 -47.40 28.32
C PHE A 18 -2.53 -45.92 28.24
N GLY A 19 -1.61 -45.45 29.10
CA GLY A 19 -1.14 -44.07 29.11
C GLY A 19 -0.34 -43.64 27.85
N TRP A 20 0.23 -44.60 27.11
CA TRP A 20 1.10 -44.28 25.97
C TRP A 20 0.34 -44.04 24.65
N VAL A 21 -0.94 -44.41 24.56
CA VAL A 21 -1.72 -44.35 23.30
C VAL A 21 -2.27 -42.95 22.99
N GLY A 22 -2.15 -41.99 23.92
CA GLY A 22 -2.79 -40.66 23.80
C GLY A 22 -2.05 -39.56 23.04
N ILE A 23 -0.81 -39.75 22.54
CA ILE A 23 0.04 -38.63 22.08
C ILE A 23 0.15 -38.49 20.54
N GLN A 24 -0.43 -39.39 19.74
CA GLN A 24 -0.39 -39.24 18.27
C GLN A 24 -1.57 -38.42 17.75
N GLY A 25 -1.55 -37.10 18.00
CA GLY A 25 -2.64 -36.21 17.64
C GLY A 25 -2.23 -34.76 17.36
N CYS A 26 -1.29 -34.52 16.44
CA CYS A 26 -1.09 -33.20 15.85
C CYS A 26 -1.07 -33.32 14.32
N ALA A 27 -2.25 -33.40 13.71
CA ALA A 27 -2.39 -33.19 12.27
C ALA A 27 -2.87 -31.74 12.06
N SER A 28 -1.94 -30.81 11.84
CA SER A 28 -2.29 -29.48 11.32
C SER A 28 -2.52 -29.60 9.80
N SER A 29 -3.78 -29.71 9.38
CA SER A 29 -4.13 -29.55 7.96
C SER A 29 -3.78 -28.13 7.53
N ARG A 30 -2.71 -27.98 6.73
CA ARG A 30 -2.48 -26.74 5.99
C ARG A 30 -3.47 -26.70 4.84
N GLU A 31 -4.43 -25.81 4.95
CA GLU A 31 -5.32 -25.40 3.87
C GLU A 31 -4.47 -24.76 2.75
N ASN A 32 -4.40 -25.41 1.60
CA ASN A 32 -3.79 -24.85 0.38
C ASN A 32 -4.73 -23.78 -0.18
N LEU A 33 -4.67 -22.58 0.40
CA LEU A 33 -5.29 -21.39 -0.16
C LEU A 33 -4.53 -21.02 -1.46
N PRO A 34 -5.23 -20.66 -2.55
CA PRO A 34 -4.56 -20.16 -3.74
C PRO A 34 -3.81 -18.87 -3.37
N VAL A 35 -2.48 -18.91 -3.46
CA VAL A 35 -1.61 -17.74 -3.34
C VAL A 35 -1.96 -16.79 -4.49
N ARG A 36 -2.62 -15.67 -4.17
CA ARG A 36 -2.83 -14.60 -5.15
C ARG A 36 -1.44 -14.12 -5.59
N PRO A 37 -1.19 -13.97 -6.90
CA PRO A 37 0.08 -13.40 -7.36
C PRO A 37 0.24 -12.02 -6.72
N ILE A 38 1.42 -11.75 -6.18
CA ILE A 38 1.78 -10.42 -5.69
C ILE A 38 1.92 -9.54 -6.94
N ILE A 39 0.89 -8.74 -7.22
CA ILE A 39 1.00 -7.68 -8.22
C ILE A 39 1.84 -6.59 -7.56
N GLN A 40 3.02 -6.32 -8.12
CA GLN A 40 3.85 -5.21 -7.65
C GLN A 40 3.15 -3.91 -8.03
N ASP A 41 2.79 -3.12 -7.02
CA ASP A 41 2.22 -1.80 -7.24
C ASP A 41 3.24 -0.91 -7.97
N ALA A 42 2.72 -0.04 -8.84
CA ALA A 42 3.56 0.97 -9.48
C ALA A 42 4.09 1.95 -8.44
N ASP A 43 5.38 2.32 -8.53
CA ASP A 43 5.93 3.43 -7.75
C ASP A 43 5.41 4.75 -8.32
N LEU A 44 4.26 5.19 -7.82
CA LEU A 44 3.62 6.42 -8.28
C LEU A 44 4.49 7.66 -8.03
N ILE A 45 5.38 7.65 -7.02
CA ILE A 45 6.27 8.78 -6.77
C ILE A 45 7.27 8.89 -7.90
N GLU A 46 7.93 7.77 -8.24
CA GLU A 46 8.89 7.74 -9.35
C GLU A 46 8.22 8.12 -10.66
N GLN A 47 7.07 7.53 -10.98
CA GLN A 47 6.33 7.82 -12.22
C GLN A 47 5.95 9.31 -12.32
N ASN A 48 5.47 9.90 -11.23
CA ASN A 48 5.09 11.31 -11.21
C ASN A 48 6.31 12.24 -11.34
N TYR A 49 7.46 11.87 -10.77
CA TYR A 49 8.70 12.63 -10.94
C TYR A 49 9.22 12.57 -12.37
N GLN A 50 9.18 11.39 -12.98
CA GLN A 50 9.52 11.21 -14.40
C GLN A 50 8.58 12.02 -15.30
N ALA A 51 7.27 12.05 -15.01
CA ALA A 51 6.31 12.88 -15.71
C ALA A 51 6.65 14.37 -15.60
N ALA A 52 6.97 14.86 -14.40
CA ALA A 52 7.39 16.24 -14.18
C ALA A 52 8.65 16.60 -14.99
N ASP A 53 9.69 15.75 -14.95
CA ASP A 53 10.92 15.96 -15.71
C ASP A 53 10.64 15.96 -17.23
N ALA A 54 9.74 15.10 -17.69
CA ALA A 54 9.32 15.02 -19.08
C ALA A 54 8.53 16.26 -19.54
N LEU A 55 7.75 16.89 -18.67
CA LEU A 55 7.06 18.16 -18.93
C LEU A 55 8.08 19.30 -19.08
N LEU A 56 9.03 19.41 -18.14
CA LEU A 56 10.07 20.44 -18.18
C LEU A 56 11.00 20.31 -19.40
N THR A 57 11.26 19.08 -19.84
CA THR A 57 12.06 18.83 -21.04
C THR A 57 11.36 19.33 -22.30
N ARG A 58 10.03 19.24 -22.36
CA ARG A 58 9.22 19.72 -23.50
C ARG A 58 8.95 21.22 -23.47
N ALA A 59 9.20 21.88 -22.33
CA ALA A 59 8.93 23.30 -22.14
C ALA A 59 10.19 24.09 -21.70
N PRO A 60 11.26 24.12 -22.52
CA PRO A 60 12.53 24.77 -22.15
C PRO A 60 12.38 26.28 -21.88
N TRP A 61 11.42 26.94 -22.54
CA TRP A 61 11.11 28.36 -22.36
C TRP A 61 10.73 28.73 -20.92
N LEU A 62 10.25 27.76 -20.12
CA LEU A 62 9.94 27.98 -18.70
C LEU A 62 11.19 28.39 -17.90
N ARG A 63 12.37 27.86 -18.27
CA ARG A 63 13.64 28.21 -17.61
C ARG A 63 14.15 29.59 -18.03
N GLU A 64 13.86 30.00 -19.27
CA GLU A 64 14.30 31.29 -19.81
C GLU A 64 13.54 32.45 -19.17
N ARG A 65 12.23 32.29 -18.99
CA ARG A 65 11.33 33.34 -18.49
C ARG A 65 11.36 33.48 -16.97
N ARG A 66 11.79 32.45 -16.25
CA ARG A 66 11.84 32.40 -14.76
C ARG A 66 10.50 32.76 -14.10
N GLU A 67 9.40 32.51 -14.80
CA GLU A 67 8.05 32.75 -14.30
C GLU A 67 7.66 31.66 -13.30
N PRO A 68 6.91 32.00 -12.22
CA PRO A 68 6.39 31.00 -11.31
C PRO A 68 5.47 30.00 -12.02
N LEU A 69 5.59 28.72 -11.63
CA LEU A 69 4.68 27.68 -12.11
C LEU A 69 3.43 27.66 -11.23
N LEU A 70 2.29 27.92 -11.86
CA LEU A 70 1.00 27.81 -11.20
C LEU A 70 0.57 26.34 -11.19
N SER A 71 0.38 25.77 -10.00
CA SER A 71 -0.08 24.39 -9.84
C SER A 71 -1.55 24.37 -9.43
N ALA A 72 -2.32 23.50 -10.10
CA ALA A 72 -3.68 23.15 -9.75
C ALA A 72 -3.77 21.63 -9.53
N THR A 73 -4.72 21.21 -8.69
CA THR A 73 -4.95 19.79 -8.41
C THR A 73 -5.70 19.11 -9.55
N PHE A 74 -5.44 17.82 -9.75
CA PHE A 74 -6.27 17.00 -10.65
C PHE A 74 -7.68 16.86 -10.06
N VAL A 75 -8.70 17.08 -10.90
CA VAL A 75 -10.13 17.06 -10.54
C VAL A 75 -10.81 15.78 -11.03
N ASP A 76 -11.95 15.43 -10.41
CA ASP A 76 -12.81 14.36 -10.92
C ASP A 76 -13.42 14.79 -12.27
N ILE A 77 -13.25 13.97 -13.30
CA ILE A 77 -13.81 14.22 -14.64
C ILE A 77 -15.34 14.31 -14.65
N ASN A 78 -16.01 13.69 -13.65
CA ASN A 78 -17.47 13.73 -13.53
C ASN A 78 -17.93 14.88 -12.61
N ASN A 79 -17.02 15.50 -11.87
CA ASN A 79 -17.32 16.61 -10.96
C ASN A 79 -16.10 17.51 -10.78
N LEU A 80 -15.97 18.49 -11.67
CA LEU A 80 -14.84 19.42 -11.74
C LEU A 80 -14.72 20.33 -10.50
N GLU A 81 -15.78 20.44 -9.69
CA GLU A 81 -15.74 21.18 -8.43
C GLU A 81 -15.01 20.41 -7.32
N MET A 82 -14.75 19.11 -7.50
CA MET A 82 -14.16 18.25 -6.49
C MET A 82 -12.83 17.65 -6.96
N SER A 83 -11.74 18.00 -6.26
CA SER A 83 -10.49 17.25 -6.38
C SER A 83 -10.57 15.93 -5.61
N SER A 84 -10.04 14.86 -6.19
CA SER A 84 -9.91 13.57 -5.50
C SER A 84 -8.67 13.53 -4.61
N GLY A 85 -8.68 12.70 -3.56
CA GLY A 85 -7.51 12.50 -2.70
C GLY A 85 -6.26 12.07 -3.49
N LEU A 86 -6.44 11.22 -4.49
CA LEU A 86 -5.38 10.80 -5.41
C LEU A 86 -4.88 11.97 -6.27
N GLY A 87 -5.79 12.76 -6.85
CA GLY A 87 -5.43 13.92 -7.66
C GLY A 87 -4.63 14.96 -6.89
N ARG A 88 -4.96 15.19 -5.61
CA ARG A 88 -4.18 16.04 -4.71
C ARG A 88 -2.77 15.48 -4.49
N VAL A 89 -2.63 14.18 -4.20
CA VAL A 89 -1.31 13.55 -3.98
C VAL A 89 -0.43 13.64 -5.23
N ILE A 90 -0.98 13.39 -6.41
CA ILE A 90 -0.26 13.52 -7.69
C ILE A 90 0.19 14.97 -7.89
N GLY A 91 -0.71 15.94 -7.70
CA GLY A 91 -0.40 17.37 -7.80
C GLY A 91 0.75 17.80 -6.89
N GLU A 92 0.72 17.36 -5.63
CA GLU A 92 1.80 17.61 -4.66
C GLU A 92 3.14 17.00 -5.10
N GLN A 93 3.13 15.76 -5.63
CA GLN A 93 4.35 15.11 -6.11
C GLN A 93 4.95 15.83 -7.32
N LEU A 94 4.13 16.26 -8.28
CA LEU A 94 4.59 17.05 -9.43
C LEU A 94 5.16 18.40 -8.97
N GLY A 95 4.41 19.13 -8.13
CA GLY A 95 4.84 20.42 -7.59
C GLY A 95 6.15 20.30 -6.80
N SER A 96 6.29 19.26 -5.98
CA SER A 96 7.54 18.97 -5.26
C SER A 96 8.71 18.74 -6.21
N ARG A 97 8.51 17.97 -7.29
CA ARG A 97 9.57 17.74 -8.28
C ARG A 97 9.94 19.02 -9.02
N PHE A 98 8.98 19.85 -9.41
CA PHE A 98 9.28 21.16 -10.02
C PHE A 98 10.07 22.07 -9.08
N ALA A 99 9.75 22.09 -7.78
CA ALA A 99 10.51 22.84 -6.79
C ALA A 99 11.95 22.31 -6.65
N GLN A 100 12.15 20.98 -6.66
CA GLN A 100 13.49 20.37 -6.69
C GLN A 100 14.30 20.78 -7.94
N GLN A 101 13.61 21.01 -9.07
CA GLN A 101 14.22 21.49 -10.32
C GLN A 101 14.45 23.00 -10.34
N GLY A 102 14.22 23.71 -9.22
CA GLY A 102 14.51 25.14 -9.05
C GLY A 102 13.39 26.09 -9.48
N PHE A 103 12.17 25.58 -9.72
CA PHE A 103 11.02 26.42 -10.04
C PHE A 103 10.30 26.89 -8.79
N THR A 104 9.84 28.13 -8.79
CA THR A 104 8.88 28.62 -7.80
C THR A 104 7.50 28.06 -8.16
N VAL A 105 6.97 27.17 -7.34
CA VAL A 105 5.63 26.60 -7.55
C VAL A 105 4.65 27.31 -6.63
N VAL A 106 3.56 27.81 -7.20
CA VAL A 106 2.50 28.52 -6.48
C VAL A 106 1.21 27.72 -6.62
N GLU A 107 0.66 27.29 -5.48
CA GLU A 107 -0.68 26.71 -5.40
C GLU A 107 -1.70 27.83 -5.14
N ILE A 108 -2.79 27.85 -5.89
CA ILE A 108 -3.86 28.83 -5.64
C ILE A 108 -4.76 28.33 -4.52
N LYS A 109 -4.76 29.05 -3.39
CA LYS A 109 -5.76 28.89 -2.34
C LYS A 109 -6.93 29.82 -2.62
N MET A 110 -8.01 29.28 -3.19
CA MET A 110 -9.16 30.08 -3.61
C MET A 110 -10.00 30.58 -2.42
N ARG A 111 -10.32 31.88 -2.42
CA ARG A 111 -11.49 32.44 -1.70
C ARG A 111 -12.71 32.61 -2.63
N ASN A 112 -12.47 32.78 -3.93
CA ASN A 112 -13.48 32.90 -4.98
C ASN A 112 -13.16 31.92 -6.13
N ASN A 113 -14.19 31.32 -6.74
CA ASN A 113 -14.07 30.27 -7.75
C ASN A 113 -13.39 30.77 -9.04
N ILE A 114 -12.27 30.15 -9.41
CA ILE A 114 -11.66 30.25 -10.73
C ILE A 114 -12.25 29.11 -11.57
N PHE A 115 -12.95 29.46 -12.65
CA PHE A 115 -13.47 28.48 -13.60
C PHE A 115 -12.47 28.33 -14.74
N VAL A 116 -11.93 27.12 -14.91
CA VAL A 116 -11.23 26.74 -16.13
C VAL A 116 -12.31 26.38 -17.14
N GLN A 117 -12.44 27.14 -18.21
CA GLN A 117 -13.43 26.88 -19.25
C GLN A 117 -12.98 25.66 -20.07
N GLU A 118 -13.83 24.65 -20.18
CA GLU A 118 -13.59 23.52 -21.08
C GLU A 118 -13.66 24.00 -22.53
N GLY A 119 -12.65 23.61 -23.32
CA GLY A 119 -12.58 23.86 -24.76
C GLY A 119 -13.21 22.73 -25.56
#